data_AF-A0AAE0TLP5-F1
#
_entry.id   AF-A0AAE0TLP5-F1
#
_cell.length_a   1.000
_cell.length_b   1.000
_cell.length_c   1.000
_cell.angle_alpha   90.00
_cell.angle_beta   90.00
_cell.angle_gamma   90.00
#
_symmetry.space_group_name_H-M   'P 1'
#
loop_
_entity.id
_entity.type
_entity.pdbx_description
1 polymer ?
#
loop_
_entity_poly.entity_id
_entity_poly.type
_entity_poly.pdbx_seq_one_letter_code
_entity_poly.pdbx_strand_id
1 'polypeptide(L)'
;MFFGINMLNDWAFAFSISVPVHIILRSFGSVTTMMMGWLRGKRYSLLQVLSVALLTVGVLVSAWADSEGKGKSMAVETESSTSDFSVGLAILLLAQLLSAWMGAYVEDTYAEYQADWTENLFWTHFMSLPLFLPLGGPLRRQYAKLAATPHLDLKGQLASKDSLISSVPFISAANQDIVLSTLESLPSGLLYLLLNTLTQLACISGVNLLSAKSSAVTVTIVLNIRKLVSFIFSTIFFGHALSGKMAVGSAMVFGSGALYGWETSWRLPRERRGRRLEGEKHGMNAKVGMNGEAKKER
;
A
#
# COMPACT_ATOMS: atom_id res chain seq x y z
N MET A 1 1.24 -14.39 10.89
CA MET A 1 1.75 -13.01 10.70
C MET A 1 0.68 -12.06 10.19
N PHE A 2 0.02 -12.35 9.07
CA PHE A 2 -1.03 -11.48 8.49
C PHE A 2 -2.07 -10.98 9.50
N PHE A 3 -2.72 -11.89 10.23
CA PHE A 3 -3.70 -11.55 11.27
C PHE A 3 -3.13 -10.59 12.33
N GLY A 4 -1.98 -10.94 12.92
CA GLY A 4 -1.36 -10.16 13.99
C GLY A 4 -0.96 -8.75 13.53
N ILE A 5 -0.43 -8.62 12.31
CA ILE A 5 -0.09 -7.30 11.74
C ILE A 5 -1.35 -6.44 11.60
N ASN A 6 -2.45 -6.98 11.08
CA ASN A 6 -3.69 -6.22 10.96
C ASN A 6 -4.25 -5.83 12.33
N MET A 7 -4.27 -6.75 13.30
CA MET A 7 -4.71 -6.46 14.67
C MET A 7 -3.85 -5.41 15.37
N LEU A 8 -2.52 -5.45 15.22
CA LEU A 8 -1.64 -4.42 15.80
C LEU A 8 -1.86 -3.05 15.16
N ASN A 9 -2.04 -2.98 13.83
CA ASN A 9 -2.33 -1.72 13.14
C ASN A 9 -3.68 -1.13 13.57
N ASP A 10 -4.70 -1.96 13.80
CA ASP A 10 -6.01 -1.50 14.26
C ASP A 10 -5.97 -1.10 15.75
N TRP A 11 -5.28 -1.87 16.58
CA TRP A 11 -5.18 -1.62 18.01
C TRP A 11 -4.38 -0.36 18.34
N ALA A 12 -3.46 0.05 17.46
CA ALA A 12 -2.71 1.30 17.60
C ALA A 12 -3.62 2.55 17.75
N PHE A 13 -4.82 2.54 17.15
CA PHE A 13 -5.78 3.65 17.31
C PHE A 13 -6.36 3.76 18.72
N ALA A 14 -6.29 2.70 19.53
CA ALA A 14 -6.73 2.75 20.92
C ALA A 14 -5.80 3.58 21.82
N PHE A 15 -4.58 3.87 21.37
CA PHE A 15 -3.55 4.62 22.11
C PHE A 15 -3.45 6.10 21.68
N SER A 16 -4.60 6.71 21.32
CA SER A 16 -4.70 8.12 20.89
C SER A 16 -3.80 8.51 19.72
N ILE A 17 -3.43 7.54 18.87
CA ILE A 17 -2.65 7.84 17.66
C ILE A 17 -3.59 8.41 16.61
N SER A 18 -3.35 9.65 16.21
CA SER A 18 -4.12 10.29 15.14
C SER A 18 -3.87 9.61 13.79
N VAL A 19 -4.87 9.64 12.91
CA VAL A 19 -4.80 9.07 11.55
C VAL A 19 -3.60 9.61 10.76
N PRO A 20 -3.28 10.92 10.77
CA PRO A 20 -2.08 11.43 10.09
C PRO A 20 -0.77 10.87 10.65
N VAL A 21 -0.64 10.73 11.98
CA VAL A 21 0.57 10.16 12.61
C VAL A 21 0.76 8.70 12.21
N HIS A 22 -0.32 7.90 12.21
CA HIS A 22 -0.28 6.53 11.70
C HIS A 22 0.18 6.52 10.22
N ILE A 23 -0.36 7.38 9.37
CA ILE A 23 0.04 7.46 7.96
C ILE A 23 1.55 7.73 7.82
N ILE A 24 2.09 8.68 8.59
CA ILE A 24 3.52 9.02 8.60
C ILE A 24 4.35 7.80 9.03
N LEU A 25 4.01 7.16 10.15
CA LEU A 25 4.75 6.01 10.66
C LEU A 25 4.72 4.82 9.70
N ARG A 26 3.57 4.58 9.07
CA ARG A 26 3.42 3.53 8.05
C ARG A 26 4.14 3.85 6.73
N SER A 27 4.54 5.11 6.50
CA SER A 27 5.33 5.49 5.33
C SER A 27 6.80 5.03 5.43
N PHE A 28 7.34 4.91 6.66
CA PHE A 28 8.66 4.32 6.93
C PHE A 28 8.77 2.82 6.59
N GLY A 29 7.69 2.20 6.12
CA GLY A 29 7.63 0.80 5.70
C GLY A 29 8.55 0.51 4.52
N SER A 30 8.70 1.45 3.60
CA SER A 30 9.61 1.30 2.47
C SER A 30 11.06 1.22 2.92
N VAL A 31 11.47 2.05 3.88
CA VAL A 31 12.81 2.05 4.47
C VAL A 31 13.07 0.74 5.19
N THR A 32 12.17 0.33 6.09
CA THR A 32 12.32 -0.92 6.85
C THR A 32 12.28 -2.16 5.94
N THR A 33 11.49 -2.15 4.88
CA THR A 33 11.45 -3.23 3.87
C THR A 33 12.74 -3.28 3.05
N MET A 34 13.30 -2.13 2.66
CA MET A 34 14.58 -2.07 1.96
C MET A 34 15.72 -2.55 2.87
N MET A 35 15.72 -2.15 4.14
CA MET A 35 16.66 -2.65 5.14
C MET A 35 16.55 -4.17 5.33
N MET A 36 15.32 -4.70 5.39
CA MET A 36 15.06 -6.14 5.50
C MET A 36 15.56 -6.91 4.27
N GLY A 37 15.36 -6.37 3.07
CA GLY A 37 15.90 -6.96 1.85
C GLY A 37 17.42 -6.92 1.80
N TRP A 38 18.05 -5.86 2.33
CA TRP A 38 19.50 -5.77 2.44
C TRP A 38 20.07 -6.82 3.41
N LEU A 39 19.40 -7.04 4.55
CA LEU A 39 19.74 -8.12 5.50
C LEU A 39 19.60 -9.52 4.86
N ARG A 40 18.71 -9.71 3.89
CA ARG A 40 18.61 -10.93 3.07
C ARG A 40 19.57 -10.97 1.86
N GLY A 41 20.57 -10.08 1.82
CA GLY A 41 21.61 -10.07 0.80
C GLY A 41 21.25 -9.36 -0.51
N LYS A 42 20.09 -8.68 -0.59
CA LYS A 42 19.74 -7.87 -1.78
C LYS A 42 20.61 -6.61 -1.83
N ARG A 43 21.06 -6.27 -3.03
CA ARG A 43 21.85 -5.06 -3.28
C ARG A 43 20.98 -4.00 -3.93
N TYR A 44 20.95 -2.82 -3.34
CA TYR A 44 20.23 -1.66 -3.85
C TYR A 44 21.21 -0.65 -4.42
N SER A 45 20.83 0.01 -5.52
CA SER A 45 21.59 1.12 -6.05
C SER A 45 21.36 2.39 -5.22
N LEU A 46 22.31 3.32 -5.27
CA LEU A 46 22.19 4.60 -4.57
C LEU A 46 20.93 5.36 -5.00
N LEU A 47 20.55 5.26 -6.28
CA LEU A 47 19.31 5.88 -6.77
C LEU A 47 18.07 5.26 -6.11
N GLN A 48 18.03 3.93 -5.91
CA GLN A 48 16.92 3.28 -5.20
C GLN A 48 16.81 3.77 -3.75
N VAL A 49 17.94 3.89 -3.05
CA VAL A 49 17.98 4.37 -1.66
C VAL A 49 17.55 5.83 -1.58
N LEU A 50 18.07 6.68 -2.47
CA LEU A 50 17.68 8.10 -2.55
C LEU A 50 16.20 8.26 -2.91
N SER A 51 15.66 7.44 -3.81
CA SER A 51 14.22 7.43 -4.09
C SER A 51 13.40 7.09 -2.85
N VAL A 52 13.79 6.08 -2.07
CA VAL A 52 13.06 5.71 -0.84
C VAL A 52 13.16 6.82 0.22
N ALA A 53 14.32 7.46 0.38
CA ALA A 53 14.48 8.60 1.27
C ALA A 53 13.62 9.80 0.83
N LEU A 54 13.60 10.11 -0.47
CA LEU A 54 12.77 11.17 -1.03
C LEU A 54 11.28 10.87 -0.87
N LEU A 55 10.88 9.60 -1.04
CA LEU A 55 9.51 9.14 -0.83
C LEU A 55 9.09 9.38 0.62
N THR A 56 9.92 9.02 1.61
CA THR A 56 9.58 9.26 3.01
C THR A 56 9.43 10.74 3.29
N VAL A 57 10.37 11.57 2.86
CA VAL A 57 10.28 13.03 3.06
C VAL A 57 9.01 13.60 2.42
N GLY A 58 8.67 13.19 1.19
CA GLY A 58 7.47 13.64 0.51
C GLY A 58 6.18 13.27 1.25
N VAL A 59 6.08 12.03 1.76
CA VAL A 59 4.90 11.61 2.55
C VAL A 59 4.81 12.38 3.88
N LEU A 60 5.94 12.61 4.55
CA LEU A 60 5.99 13.43 5.77
C LEU A 60 5.47 14.85 5.53
N VAL A 61 5.96 15.51 4.47
CA VAL A 61 5.55 16.88 4.10
C VAL A 61 4.05 16.92 3.78
N SER A 62 3.55 15.98 2.97
CA SER A 62 2.13 15.93 2.60
C SER A 62 1.22 15.67 3.80
N ALA A 63 1.60 14.75 4.69
CA ALA A 63 0.82 14.43 5.88
C ALA A 63 0.78 15.59 6.88
N TRP A 64 1.90 16.28 7.06
CA TRP A 64 1.94 17.48 7.90
C TRP A 64 1.08 18.60 7.30
N ALA A 65 1.16 18.84 5.99
CA ALA A 65 0.33 19.82 5.31
C ALA A 65 -1.18 19.51 5.41
N ASP A 66 -1.57 18.24 5.35
CA ASP A 66 -2.97 17.82 5.55
C ASP A 66 -3.48 18.12 6.96
N SER A 67 -2.65 17.82 7.98
CA SER A 67 -3.02 18.08 9.37
C SER A 67 -3.17 19.57 9.67
N GLU A 68 -2.25 20.40 9.16
CA GLU A 68 -2.25 21.86 9.29
C GLU A 68 -3.50 22.46 8.60
N GLY A 69 -3.82 22.00 7.38
CA GLY A 69 -4.99 22.46 6.64
C GLY A 69 -6.34 22.11 7.30
N LYS A 70 -6.37 21.07 8.14
CA LYS A 70 -7.57 20.64 8.90
C LYS A 70 -7.61 21.20 10.33
N GLY A 71 -6.67 22.05 10.71
CA GLY A 71 -6.57 22.61 12.06
C GLY A 71 -6.30 21.55 13.15
N LYS A 72 -5.89 20.33 12.78
CA LYS A 72 -5.47 19.30 13.73
C LYS A 72 -3.98 19.44 13.95
N SER A 73 -3.57 19.85 15.15
CA SER A 73 -2.15 19.92 15.49
C SER A 73 -1.49 18.54 15.36
N MET A 74 -0.30 18.47 14.75
CA MET A 74 0.66 17.37 14.92
C MET A 74 1.24 17.28 16.33
N ALA A 75 0.75 18.11 17.25
CA ALA A 75 1.04 17.98 18.66
C ALA A 75 0.59 16.57 19.08
N VAL A 76 1.57 15.81 19.57
CA VAL A 76 1.36 14.74 20.54
C VAL A 76 0.27 15.24 21.48
N GLU A 77 -0.90 14.58 21.51
CA GLU A 77 -1.96 14.94 22.43
C GLU A 77 -1.39 14.77 23.85
N THR A 78 -0.84 15.84 24.42
CA THR A 78 -0.25 15.89 25.76
C THR A 78 -1.30 15.65 26.85
N GLU A 79 -2.57 15.48 26.48
CA GLU A 79 -3.65 15.03 27.37
C GLU A 79 -3.66 13.51 27.60
N SER A 80 -2.99 12.74 26.75
CA SER A 80 -2.74 11.31 27.01
C SER A 80 -1.53 11.16 27.94
N SER A 81 -1.60 10.21 28.87
CA SER A 81 -0.43 9.85 29.66
C SER A 81 0.73 9.55 28.69
N THR A 82 1.89 10.18 28.86
CA THR A 82 3.03 10.04 27.91
C THR A 82 3.38 8.57 27.64
N SER A 83 3.06 7.68 28.59
CA SER A 83 3.13 6.23 28.45
C SER A 83 2.24 5.68 27.32
N ASP A 84 0.96 6.05 27.24
CA ASP A 84 0.01 5.44 26.28
C ASP A 84 0.41 5.76 24.84
N PHE A 85 0.80 7.01 24.57
CA PHE A 85 1.29 7.41 23.25
C PHE A 85 2.58 6.65 22.86
N SER A 86 3.53 6.49 23.80
CA SER A 86 4.78 5.77 23.54
C SER A 86 4.55 4.28 23.25
N VAL A 87 3.58 3.66 23.93
CA VAL A 87 3.17 2.28 23.69
C VAL A 87 2.51 2.15 22.32
N GLY A 88 1.62 3.08 21.97
CA GLY A 88 1.01 3.12 20.63
C GLY A 88 2.06 3.24 19.51
N LEU A 89 3.04 4.12 19.69
CA LEU A 89 4.17 4.27 18.76
C LEU A 89 4.98 2.97 18.64
N ALA A 90 5.29 2.32 19.77
CA ALA A 90 6.02 1.06 19.78
C ALA A 90 5.25 -0.06 19.05
N ILE A 91 3.93 -0.16 19.25
CA ILE A 91 3.06 -1.10 18.55
C ILE A 91 3.09 -0.86 17.04
N LEU A 92 3.01 0.39 16.57
CA LEU A 92 3.08 0.71 15.15
C LEU A 92 4.45 0.38 14.54
N LEU A 93 5.54 0.68 15.24
CA LEU A 93 6.89 0.34 14.79
C LEU A 93 7.05 -1.19 14.70
N LEU A 94 6.56 -1.93 15.69
CA LEU A 94 6.57 -3.39 15.67
C LEU A 94 5.72 -3.94 14.50
N ALA A 95 4.50 -3.42 14.32
CA ALA A 95 3.63 -3.81 13.22
C ALA A 95 4.30 -3.56 11.86
N GLN A 96 5.08 -2.49 11.75
CA GLN A 96 5.79 -2.16 10.52
C GLN A 96 6.99 -3.07 10.26
N LEU A 97 7.77 -3.41 11.29
CA LEU A 97 8.86 -4.38 11.17
C LEU A 97 8.34 -5.76 10.79
N LEU A 98 7.24 -6.20 11.41
CA LEU A 98 6.55 -7.45 11.06
C LEU A 98 5.98 -7.40 9.63
N SER A 99 5.48 -6.25 9.19
CA SER A 99 5.02 -6.05 7.80
C SER A 99 6.17 -6.15 6.80
N ALA A 100 7.32 -5.55 7.08
CA ALA A 100 8.52 -5.64 6.27
C ALA A 100 9.04 -7.09 6.19
N TRP A 101 9.06 -7.78 7.33
CA TRP A 101 9.42 -9.20 7.41
C TRP A 101 8.47 -10.08 6.60
N MET A 102 7.16 -9.89 6.77
CA MET A 102 6.15 -10.63 6.02
C MET A 102 6.28 -10.36 4.51
N GLY A 103 6.50 -9.11 4.10
CA GLY A 103 6.71 -8.75 2.70
C GLY A 103 7.90 -9.47 2.08
N ALA A 104 9.05 -9.49 2.78
CA ALA A 104 10.23 -10.24 2.33
C ALA A 104 9.98 -11.75 2.29
N TYR A 105 9.26 -12.30 3.27
CA TYR A 105 8.90 -13.71 3.30
C TYR A 105 7.97 -14.11 2.14
N VAL A 106 6.97 -13.29 1.84
CA VAL A 106 6.06 -13.50 0.71
C VAL A 106 6.82 -13.43 -0.62
N GLU A 107 7.73 -12.47 -0.78
CA GLU A 107 8.57 -12.36 -1.98
C GLU A 107 9.42 -13.62 -2.20
N ASP A 108 10.09 -14.12 -1.16
CA ASP A 108 10.92 -15.32 -1.26
C ASP A 108 10.08 -16.58 -1.50
N THR A 109 8.86 -16.65 -0.94
CA THR A 109 7.91 -17.75 -1.20
C THR A 109 7.50 -17.77 -2.67
N TYR A 110 7.21 -16.61 -3.26
CA TYR A 110 6.91 -16.52 -4.70
C TYR A 110 8.11 -16.87 -5.57
N ALA A 111 9.33 -16.52 -5.14
CA ALA A 111 10.54 -16.85 -5.87
C ALA A 111 10.80 -18.37 -5.91
N GLU A 112 10.68 -19.04 -4.77
CA GLU A 112 10.97 -20.47 -4.61
C GLU A 112 9.88 -21.36 -5.23
N TYR A 113 8.60 -21.10 -4.91
CA TYR A 113 7.50 -22.01 -5.24
C TYR A 113 6.76 -21.65 -6.53
N GLN A 114 7.04 -20.49 -7.15
CA GLN A 114 6.27 -19.95 -8.28
C GLN A 114 4.75 -19.97 -8.04
N ALA A 115 4.35 -19.83 -6.77
CA ALA A 115 2.97 -19.99 -6.34
C ALA A 115 2.04 -18.94 -6.95
N ASP A 116 0.81 -19.34 -7.25
CA ASP A 116 -0.20 -18.41 -7.74
C ASP A 116 -0.58 -17.41 -6.65
N TRP A 117 -0.74 -16.14 -7.04
CA TRP A 117 -1.11 -15.06 -6.11
C TRP A 117 -2.49 -15.29 -5.45
N THR A 118 -3.37 -16.03 -6.12
CA THR A 118 -4.68 -16.44 -5.61
C THR A 118 -4.56 -17.46 -4.48
N GLU A 119 -3.60 -18.37 -4.57
CA GLU A 119 -3.34 -19.37 -3.54
C GLU A 119 -2.82 -18.70 -2.27
N ASN A 120 -1.84 -17.80 -2.39
CA ASN A 120 -1.35 -17.02 -1.24
C ASN A 120 -2.47 -16.16 -0.64
N LEU A 121 -3.32 -15.54 -1.47
CA LEU A 121 -4.48 -14.77 -1.01
C LEU A 121 -5.45 -15.65 -0.23
N PHE A 122 -5.79 -16.84 -0.74
CA PHE A 122 -6.71 -17.77 -0.09
C PHE A 122 -6.16 -18.24 1.26
N TRP A 123 -4.94 -18.78 1.29
CA TRP A 123 -4.39 -19.37 2.50
C TRP A 123 -4.14 -18.35 3.62
N THR A 124 -3.67 -17.15 3.27
CA THR A 124 -3.43 -16.10 4.27
C THR A 124 -4.72 -15.66 4.98
N HIS A 125 -5.84 -15.59 4.25
CA HIS A 125 -7.13 -15.20 4.81
C HIS A 125 -7.83 -16.38 5.49
N PHE A 126 -7.84 -17.54 4.86
CA PHE A 126 -8.44 -18.76 5.41
C PHE A 126 -7.82 -19.12 6.77
N MET A 127 -6.49 -19.12 6.87
CA MET A 127 -5.78 -19.39 8.13
C MET A 127 -5.98 -18.29 9.18
N SER A 128 -6.39 -17.07 8.77
CA SER A 128 -6.68 -15.98 9.71
C SER A 128 -8.07 -16.10 10.35
N LEU A 129 -9.03 -16.76 9.69
CA LEU A 129 -10.42 -16.85 10.16
C LEU A 129 -10.55 -17.54 11.54
N PRO A 130 -9.90 -18.69 11.82
CA PRO A 130 -9.98 -19.31 13.14
C PRO A 130 -9.46 -18.41 14.26
N LEU A 131 -8.50 -17.53 13.96
CA LEU A 131 -7.91 -16.60 14.94
C LEU A 131 -8.90 -15.50 15.37
N PHE A 132 -9.96 -15.25 14.58
CA PHE A 132 -11.03 -14.31 14.93
C PHE A 132 -12.10 -14.92 15.85
N LEU A 133 -12.16 -16.24 16.02
CA LEU A 133 -13.14 -16.90 16.89
C LEU A 133 -13.15 -16.35 18.34
N PRO A 134 -12.01 -16.17 19.03
CA PRO A 134 -12.00 -15.59 20.39
C PRO A 134 -12.45 -14.12 20.42
N LEU A 135 -12.35 -13.40 19.30
CA LEU A 135 -12.79 -11.99 19.15
C LEU A 135 -14.27 -11.86 18.80
N GLY A 136 -15.01 -12.97 18.68
CA GLY A 136 -16.42 -12.97 18.29
C GLY A 136 -17.32 -12.13 19.20
N GLY A 137 -17.02 -12.05 20.51
CA GLY A 137 -17.77 -11.24 21.47
C GLY A 137 -17.73 -9.74 21.14
N PRO A 138 -16.54 -9.10 21.13
CA PRO A 138 -16.37 -7.72 20.68
C PRO A 138 -16.96 -7.44 19.29
N LEU A 139 -16.73 -8.34 18.32
CA LEU A 139 -17.22 -8.19 16.95
C LEU A 139 -18.75 -8.13 16.88
N ARG A 140 -19.46 -9.00 17.61
CA ARG A 140 -20.93 -8.99 17.66
C ARG A 140 -21.48 -7.68 18.24
N ARG A 141 -20.83 -7.15 19.28
CA ARG A 141 -21.23 -5.86 19.89
C ARG A 141 -21.02 -4.69 18.93
N GLN A 142 -19.90 -4.68 18.21
CA GLN A 142 -19.62 -3.66 17.20
C GLN A 142 -20.60 -3.75 16.02
N TYR A 143 -20.88 -4.97 15.54
CA TYR A 143 -21.86 -5.20 14.48
C TYR A 143 -23.26 -4.72 14.89
N ALA A 144 -23.72 -5.05 16.11
CA ALA A 144 -25.03 -4.60 16.61
C ALA A 144 -25.14 -3.07 16.68
N LYS A 145 -24.08 -2.38 17.12
CA LYS A 145 -24.02 -0.91 17.10
C LYS A 145 -24.10 -0.34 15.69
N LEU A 146 -23.44 -0.99 14.72
CA LEU A 146 -23.43 -0.56 13.32
C LEU A 146 -24.79 -0.82 12.63
N ALA A 147 -25.43 -1.94 12.96
CA ALA A 147 -26.76 -2.29 12.46
C ALA A 147 -27.87 -1.35 13.02
N ALA A 148 -27.65 -0.74 14.18
CA ALA A 148 -28.56 0.23 14.78
C ALA A 148 -28.45 1.65 14.18
N THR A 149 -27.55 1.88 13.21
CA THR A 149 -27.43 3.18 12.53
C THR A 149 -28.65 3.49 11.66
N PRO A 150 -29.03 4.77 11.49
CA PRO A 150 -30.16 5.15 10.64
C PRO A 150 -29.91 4.76 9.17
N HIS A 151 -31.01 4.53 8.46
CA HIS A 151 -31.01 4.28 7.01
C HIS A 151 -30.58 5.53 6.24
N LEU A 152 -29.94 5.33 5.10
CA LEU A 152 -29.45 6.41 4.26
C LEU A 152 -30.53 6.78 3.23
N ASP A 153 -31.05 8.00 3.28
CA ASP A 153 -31.95 8.54 2.25
C ASP A 153 -31.16 8.87 0.97
N LEU A 154 -30.86 7.83 0.20
CA LEU A 154 -30.14 7.92 -1.06
C LEU A 154 -30.97 8.65 -2.11
N LYS A 155 -32.30 8.46 -2.14
CA LYS A 155 -33.17 9.10 -3.13
C LYS A 155 -33.20 10.62 -2.98
N GLY A 156 -33.32 11.12 -1.75
CA GLY A 156 -33.26 12.56 -1.47
C GLY A 156 -31.91 13.19 -1.83
N GLN A 157 -30.79 12.49 -1.56
CA GLN A 157 -29.46 12.99 -1.89
C GLN A 157 -29.13 12.90 -3.39
N LEU A 158 -29.59 11.85 -4.09
CA LEU A 158 -29.33 11.66 -5.51
C LEU A 158 -30.22 12.58 -6.38
N ALA A 159 -31.45 12.86 -5.98
CA ALA A 159 -32.33 13.83 -6.67
C ALA A 159 -31.81 15.28 -6.62
N SER A 160 -30.94 15.61 -5.66
CA SER A 160 -30.26 16.92 -5.61
C SER A 160 -28.99 17.00 -6.47
N LYS A 161 -28.52 15.87 -7.00
CA LYS A 161 -27.27 15.72 -7.78
C LYS A 161 -27.50 14.94 -9.08
N ASP A 162 -28.50 15.35 -9.84
CA ASP A 162 -28.90 14.76 -11.14
C ASP A 162 -27.76 14.58 -12.17
N SER A 163 -26.59 15.19 -11.96
CA SER A 163 -25.43 15.08 -12.86
C SER A 163 -24.50 13.89 -12.61
N LEU A 164 -24.61 13.16 -11.50
CA LEU A 164 -23.66 12.07 -11.17
C LEU A 164 -24.13 10.67 -11.57
N ILE A 165 -25.44 10.46 -11.76
CA ILE A 165 -26.02 9.14 -12.06
C ILE A 165 -25.72 8.70 -13.50
N SER A 166 -25.66 9.65 -14.45
CA SER A 166 -25.26 9.36 -15.84
C SER A 166 -23.79 8.96 -16.00
N SER A 167 -22.98 9.09 -14.93
CA SER A 167 -21.53 8.88 -14.95
C SER A 167 -21.08 7.56 -14.32
N VAL A 168 -22.00 6.71 -13.83
CA VAL A 168 -21.65 5.39 -13.29
C VAL A 168 -21.69 4.36 -14.43
N PRO A 169 -20.56 4.02 -15.07
CA PRO A 169 -20.56 3.25 -16.33
C PRO A 169 -20.89 1.77 -16.13
N PHE A 170 -21.06 1.35 -14.88
CA PHE A 170 -21.07 -0.05 -14.46
C PHE A 170 -22.47 -0.60 -14.17
N ILE A 171 -23.48 0.26 -13.98
CA ILE A 171 -24.84 -0.18 -13.63
C ILE A 171 -25.78 0.14 -14.80
N SER A 172 -26.14 -0.90 -15.56
CA SER A 172 -27.16 -0.82 -16.61
C SER A 172 -28.45 -0.20 -16.07
N ALA A 173 -29.05 0.72 -16.84
CA ALA A 173 -30.25 1.46 -16.46
C ALA A 173 -31.40 0.57 -15.97
N ALA A 174 -31.51 -0.66 -16.48
CA ALA A 174 -32.55 -1.62 -16.09
C ALA A 174 -32.43 -2.15 -14.65
N ASN A 175 -31.24 -2.08 -14.03
CA ASN A 175 -30.99 -2.61 -12.69
C ASN A 175 -30.86 -1.50 -11.63
N GLN A 176 -30.92 -0.23 -12.02
CA GLN A 176 -30.65 0.90 -11.12
C GLN A 176 -31.69 0.99 -9.99
N ASP A 177 -32.98 0.83 -10.29
CA ASP A 177 -34.05 0.96 -9.28
C ASP A 177 -34.03 -0.19 -8.25
N ILE A 178 -33.70 -1.41 -8.69
CA ILE A 178 -33.56 -2.58 -7.82
C ILE A 178 -32.35 -2.42 -6.91
N VAL A 179 -31.24 -1.92 -7.46
CA VAL A 179 -30.02 -1.67 -6.69
C VAL A 179 -30.25 -0.55 -5.68
N LEU A 180 -30.87 0.58 -6.08
CA LEU A 180 -31.15 1.69 -5.17
C LEU A 180 -32.09 1.28 -4.03
N SER A 181 -33.17 0.55 -4.33
CA SER A 181 -34.11 0.09 -3.29
C SER A 181 -33.47 -0.90 -2.32
N THR A 182 -32.55 -1.74 -2.81
CA THR A 182 -31.76 -2.64 -1.96
C THR A 182 -30.77 -1.87 -1.08
N LEU A 183 -30.08 -0.85 -1.62
CA LEU A 183 -29.15 -0.01 -0.84
C LEU A 183 -29.85 0.84 0.22
N GLU A 184 -31.04 1.35 -0.08
CA GLU A 184 -31.86 2.16 0.83
C GLU A 184 -32.38 1.35 2.03
N SER A 185 -32.58 0.04 1.84
CA SER A 185 -32.98 -0.87 2.93
C SER A 185 -31.86 -1.13 3.95
N LEU A 186 -30.60 -0.85 3.62
CA LEU A 186 -29.46 -1.10 4.52
C LEU A 186 -29.24 0.08 5.49
N PRO A 187 -28.92 -0.19 6.77
CA PRO A 187 -28.37 0.81 7.68
C PRO A 187 -27.11 1.44 7.10
N SER A 188 -26.96 2.76 7.24
CA SER A 188 -25.83 3.52 6.67
C SER A 188 -24.46 2.97 7.11
N GLY A 189 -24.33 2.55 8.36
CA GLY A 189 -23.10 1.95 8.89
C GLY A 189 -22.74 0.62 8.20
N LEU A 190 -23.73 -0.21 7.87
CA LEU A 190 -23.50 -1.48 7.16
C LEU A 190 -23.12 -1.23 5.70
N LEU A 191 -23.71 -0.21 5.07
CA LEU A 191 -23.34 0.21 3.72
C LEU A 191 -21.88 0.68 3.65
N TYR A 192 -21.43 1.52 4.59
CA TYR A 192 -20.03 1.95 4.64
C TYR A 192 -19.08 0.79 4.93
N LEU A 193 -19.46 -0.15 5.80
CA LEU A 193 -18.68 -1.37 6.05
C LEU A 193 -18.56 -2.23 4.78
N LEU A 194 -19.65 -2.41 4.04
CA LEU A 194 -19.66 -3.17 2.79
C LEU A 194 -18.76 -2.51 1.75
N LEU A 195 -18.89 -1.20 1.55
CA LEU A 195 -18.04 -0.45 0.61
C LEU A 195 -16.56 -0.50 1.01
N ASN A 196 -16.25 -0.39 2.30
CA ASN A 196 -14.89 -0.53 2.82
C ASN A 196 -14.34 -1.96 2.58
N THR A 197 -15.15 -2.99 2.79
CA THR A 197 -14.75 -4.39 2.59
C THR A 197 -14.50 -4.70 1.12
N LEU A 198 -15.38 -4.25 0.21
CA LEU A 198 -15.23 -4.46 -1.23
C LEU A 198 -13.99 -3.75 -1.77
N THR A 199 -13.76 -2.50 -1.35
CA THR A 199 -12.57 -1.76 -1.75
C THR A 199 -11.31 -2.43 -1.19
N GLN A 200 -11.30 -2.84 0.08
CA GLN A 200 -10.18 -3.60 0.68
C GLN A 200 -9.89 -4.91 -0.03
N LEU A 201 -10.92 -5.68 -0.41
CA LEU A 201 -10.75 -6.91 -1.17
C LEU A 201 -10.06 -6.62 -2.52
N ALA A 202 -10.53 -5.62 -3.26
CA ALA A 202 -9.87 -5.19 -4.49
C ALA A 202 -8.42 -4.73 -4.23
N CYS A 203 -8.16 -4.03 -3.11
CA CYS A 203 -6.82 -3.63 -2.72
C CYS A 203 -5.90 -4.82 -2.51
N ILE A 204 -6.31 -5.76 -1.66
CA ILE A 204 -5.47 -6.85 -1.18
C ILE A 204 -5.20 -7.84 -2.32
N SER A 205 -6.18 -8.07 -3.19
CA SER A 205 -5.99 -8.82 -4.44
C SER A 205 -4.93 -8.15 -5.33
N GLY A 206 -5.04 -6.83 -5.54
CA GLY A 206 -4.05 -6.08 -6.32
C GLY A 206 -2.64 -6.10 -5.70
N VAL A 207 -2.53 -6.04 -4.37
CA VAL A 207 -1.24 -6.12 -3.66
C VAL A 207 -0.62 -7.51 -3.76
N ASN A 208 -1.41 -8.57 -3.63
CA ASN A 208 -0.90 -9.94 -3.78
C ASN A 208 -0.44 -10.21 -5.21
N LEU A 209 -1.21 -9.76 -6.21
CA LEU A 209 -0.81 -9.82 -7.61
C LEU A 209 0.50 -9.05 -7.87
N LEU A 210 0.63 -7.84 -7.32
CA LEU A 210 1.85 -7.04 -7.46
C LEU A 210 3.05 -7.69 -6.76
N SER A 211 2.84 -8.30 -5.58
CA SER A 211 3.89 -8.99 -4.82
C SER A 211 4.42 -10.22 -5.55
N ALA A 212 3.58 -10.91 -6.31
CA ALA A 212 4.01 -12.04 -7.15
C ALA A 212 4.85 -11.61 -8.37
N LYS A 213 4.83 -10.32 -8.75
CA LYS A 213 5.52 -9.81 -9.96
C LYS A 213 6.61 -8.79 -9.65
N SER A 214 6.80 -8.40 -8.39
CA SER A 214 7.72 -7.33 -8.03
C SER A 214 8.30 -7.52 -6.63
N SER A 215 9.39 -6.80 -6.34
CA SER A 215 10.01 -6.88 -5.02
C SER A 215 9.13 -6.29 -3.92
N ALA A 216 9.31 -6.74 -2.68
CA ALA A 216 8.59 -6.22 -1.52
C ALA A 216 8.75 -4.69 -1.38
N VAL A 217 9.93 -4.16 -1.70
CA VAL A 217 10.19 -2.70 -1.71
C VAL A 217 9.30 -2.01 -2.74
N THR A 218 9.22 -2.51 -3.96
CA THR A 218 8.35 -1.96 -5.01
C THR A 218 6.89 -1.92 -4.55
N VAL A 219 6.41 -3.01 -3.92
CA VAL A 219 5.05 -3.08 -3.37
C VAL A 219 4.82 -1.97 -2.34
N THR A 220 5.75 -1.75 -1.40
CA THR A 220 5.60 -0.66 -0.42
C THR A 220 5.57 0.73 -1.04
N ILE A 221 6.36 0.97 -2.10
CA ILE A 221 6.36 2.26 -2.82
C ILE A 221 5.02 2.48 -3.50
N VAL A 222 4.52 1.49 -4.25
CA VAL A 222 3.21 1.58 -4.93
C VAL A 222 2.07 1.78 -3.93
N LEU A 223 2.13 1.12 -2.78
CA LEU A 223 1.17 1.31 -1.69
C LEU A 223 1.18 2.74 -1.12
N ASN A 224 2.36 3.36 -0.95
CA ASN A 224 2.45 4.74 -0.51
C ASN A 224 1.92 5.71 -1.57
N ILE A 225 2.26 5.50 -2.84
CA ILE A 225 1.74 6.30 -3.96
C ILE A 225 0.21 6.21 -4.00
N ARG A 226 -0.35 5.01 -3.87
CA ARG A 226 -1.80 4.79 -3.86
C ARG A 226 -2.50 5.63 -2.78
N LYS A 227 -2.00 5.58 -1.54
CA LYS A 227 -2.59 6.36 -0.44
C LYS A 227 -2.62 7.85 -0.77
N LEU A 228 -1.52 8.37 -1.33
CA LEU A 228 -1.43 9.76 -1.73
C LEU A 228 -2.38 10.09 -2.90
N VAL A 229 -2.49 9.22 -3.90
CA VAL A 229 -3.43 9.40 -5.03
C VAL A 229 -4.86 9.45 -4.52
N SER A 230 -5.26 8.53 -3.64
CA SER A 230 -6.60 8.52 -3.03
C SER A 230 -6.84 9.81 -2.23
N PHE A 231 -5.81 10.29 -1.54
CA PHE A 231 -5.88 11.53 -0.80
C PHE A 231 -6.06 12.75 -1.72
N ILE A 232 -5.27 12.88 -2.80
CA ILE A 232 -5.38 13.97 -3.78
C ILE A 232 -6.76 13.94 -4.44
N PHE A 233 -7.22 12.76 -4.87
CA PHE A 233 -8.54 12.59 -5.45
C PHE A 233 -9.64 13.07 -4.50
N SER A 234 -9.52 12.72 -3.21
CA SER A 234 -10.42 13.22 -2.16
C SER A 234 -10.42 14.74 -2.09
N THR A 235 -9.24 15.39 -2.05
CA THR A 235 -9.18 16.87 -1.98
C THR A 235 -9.81 17.57 -3.19
N ILE A 236 -9.58 17.03 -4.39
CA ILE A 236 -10.15 17.57 -5.64
C ILE A 236 -11.67 17.38 -5.66
N PHE A 237 -12.15 16.19 -5.30
CA PHE A 237 -13.58 15.87 -5.32
C PHE A 237 -14.39 16.66 -4.30
N PHE A 238 -13.84 16.89 -3.10
CA PHE A 238 -14.48 17.67 -2.03
C PHE A 238 -14.18 19.17 -2.08
N GLY A 239 -13.52 19.66 -3.14
CA GLY A 239 -13.27 21.09 -3.35
C GLY A 239 -12.39 21.76 -2.29
N HIS A 240 -11.56 21.00 -1.56
CA HIS A 240 -10.64 21.57 -0.59
C HIS A 240 -9.38 22.10 -1.29
N ALA A 241 -8.94 23.31 -0.91
CA ALA A 241 -7.75 23.92 -1.48
C ALA A 241 -6.50 23.11 -1.14
N LEU A 242 -5.75 22.71 -2.18
CA LEU A 242 -4.44 22.08 -2.01
C LEU A 242 -3.46 23.12 -1.47
N SER A 243 -2.97 22.91 -0.24
CA SER A 243 -1.89 23.72 0.32
C SER A 243 -0.64 23.59 -0.57
N GLY A 244 0.11 24.68 -0.77
CA GLY A 244 1.36 24.66 -1.53
C GLY A 244 2.36 23.62 -0.99
N LYS A 245 2.39 23.42 0.34
CA LYS A 245 3.21 22.40 1.00
C LYS A 245 2.83 20.98 0.57
N MET A 246 1.53 20.72 0.43
CA MET A 246 0.98 19.44 -0.02
C MET A 246 1.26 19.17 -1.50
N ALA A 247 1.25 20.20 -2.34
CA ALA A 247 1.64 20.08 -3.75
C ALA A 247 3.13 19.68 -3.86
N VAL A 248 4.01 20.31 -3.08
CA VAL A 248 5.44 19.96 -3.03
C VAL A 248 5.65 18.52 -2.53
N GLY A 249 5.03 18.14 -1.41
CA GLY A 249 5.13 16.77 -0.89
C GLY A 249 4.62 15.74 -1.89
N SER A 250 3.53 16.05 -2.60
CA SER A 250 2.98 15.17 -3.64
C SER A 250 3.93 15.03 -4.84
N ALA A 251 4.52 16.13 -5.31
CA ALA A 251 5.51 16.11 -6.38
C ALA A 251 6.74 15.26 -6.00
N MET A 252 7.22 15.36 -4.76
CA MET A 252 8.31 14.54 -4.25
C MET A 252 7.96 13.04 -4.25
N VAL A 253 6.75 12.68 -3.82
CA VAL A 253 6.29 11.27 -3.81
C VAL A 253 6.19 10.71 -5.22
N PHE A 254 5.53 11.39 -6.16
CA PHE A 254 5.44 10.91 -7.54
C PHE A 254 6.81 10.88 -8.22
N GLY A 255 7.63 11.91 -8.03
CA GLY A 255 8.99 11.98 -8.56
C GLY A 255 9.87 10.83 -8.03
N SER A 256 9.78 10.53 -6.74
CA SER A 256 10.51 9.42 -6.13
C SER A 256 10.07 8.05 -6.66
N GLY A 257 8.77 7.84 -6.83
CA GLY A 257 8.22 6.62 -7.41
C GLY A 257 8.65 6.41 -8.86
N ALA A 258 8.61 7.49 -9.67
CA ALA A 258 9.09 7.48 -11.04
C ALA A 258 10.59 7.20 -11.12
N LEU A 259 11.38 7.83 -10.25
CA LEU A 259 12.84 7.64 -10.19
C LEU A 259 13.20 6.20 -9.80
N TYR A 260 12.53 5.65 -8.78
CA TYR A 260 12.72 4.26 -8.37
C TYR A 260 12.34 3.31 -9.50
N GLY A 261 11.15 3.50 -10.09
CA GLY A 261 10.64 2.68 -11.19
C GLY A 261 11.56 2.70 -12.41
N TRP A 262 12.08 3.88 -12.78
CA TRP A 262 13.04 4.04 -13.86
C TRP A 262 14.33 3.25 -13.63
N GLU A 263 14.89 3.35 -12.42
CA GLU A 263 16.11 2.65 -12.03
C GLU A 263 15.90 1.13 -12.05
N THR A 264 14.80 0.63 -11.47
CA THR A 264 14.50 -0.81 -11.41
C THR A 264 14.11 -1.42 -12.75
N SER A 265 13.27 -0.74 -13.52
CA SER A 265 12.60 -1.33 -14.69
C SER A 265 13.35 -1.06 -16.00
N TRP A 266 14.11 0.03 -16.08
CA TRP A 266 14.77 0.44 -17.32
C TRP A 266 16.30 0.40 -17.22
N ARG A 267 16.88 1.14 -16.27
CA ARG A 267 18.34 1.32 -16.22
C ARG A 267 19.09 0.05 -15.83
N LEU A 268 18.74 -0.60 -14.71
CA LEU A 268 19.43 -1.81 -14.25
C LEU A 268 19.31 -2.99 -15.24
N PRO A 269 18.13 -3.30 -15.83
CA PRO A 269 18.02 -4.35 -16.84
C PRO A 269 18.83 -4.06 -18.10
N ARG A 270 18.89 -2.78 -18.54
CA ARG A 270 19.69 -2.38 -19.71
C ARG A 270 21.18 -2.56 -19.47
N GLU A 271 21.68 -2.16 -18.31
CA GLU A 271 23.09 -2.38 -17.94
C GLU A 271 23.45 -3.86 -17.80
N ARG A 272 22.52 -4.69 -17.27
CA ARG A 272 22.71 -6.15 -17.19
C ARG A 272 22.76 -6.79 -18.58
N ARG A 273 21.88 -6.37 -19.50
CA ARG A 273 21.92 -6.83 -20.90
C ARG A 273 23.21 -6.41 -21.59
N GLY A 274 23.67 -5.16 -21.40
CA GLY A 274 24.95 -4.69 -21.93
C GLY A 274 26.13 -5.54 -21.49
N ARG A 275 26.27 -5.78 -20.18
CA ARG A 275 27.32 -6.63 -19.61
C ARG A 275 27.28 -8.07 -20.12
N ARG A 276 26.07 -8.63 -20.33
CA ARG A 276 25.90 -9.98 -20.89
C ARG A 276 26.40 -10.04 -22.35
N LEU A 277 26.05 -9.06 -23.16
CA LEU A 277 26.50 -8.98 -24.56
C LEU A 277 28.02 -8.77 -24.67
N GLU A 278 28.62 -7.98 -23.79
CA GLU A 278 30.08 -7.80 -23.72
C GLU A 278 30.79 -9.09 -23.28
N GLY A 279 30.22 -9.84 -22.33
CA GLY A 279 30.72 -11.15 -21.92
C GLY A 279 30.63 -12.19 -23.04
N GLU A 280 29.53 -12.23 -23.78
CA GLU A 280 29.36 -13.12 -24.94
C GLU A 280 30.36 -12.79 -26.05
N LYS A 281 30.60 -11.50 -26.34
CA LYS A 281 31.62 -11.06 -27.31
C LYS A 281 33.04 -11.46 -26.89
N HIS A 282 33.43 -11.26 -25.63
CA HIS A 282 34.74 -11.70 -25.13
C HIS A 282 34.90 -13.22 -25.19
N GLY A 283 33.86 -13.97 -24.81
CA GLY A 283 33.87 -15.43 -24.91
C GLY A 283 34.01 -15.94 -26.34
N MET A 284 33.39 -15.25 -27.30
CA MET A 284 33.50 -15.60 -28.73
C MET A 284 34.89 -15.27 -29.28
N ASN A 285 35.46 -14.10 -28.96
CA ASN A 285 36.81 -13.72 -29.38
C ASN A 285 37.88 -14.66 -28.81
N ALA A 286 37.76 -15.09 -27.55
CA ALA A 286 38.66 -16.06 -26.94
C ALA A 286 38.64 -17.43 -27.65
N LYS A 287 37.45 -17.92 -28.03
CA LYS A 287 37.29 -19.17 -28.79
C LYS A 287 37.86 -19.08 -30.21
N VAL A 288 37.72 -17.94 -30.88
CA VAL A 288 38.29 -17.70 -32.21
C VAL A 288 39.81 -17.63 -32.15
N GLY A 289 40.38 -16.99 -31.12
CA GLY A 289 41.82 -16.97 -30.87
C GLY A 289 42.42 -18.37 -30.70
N MET A 290 41.83 -19.20 -29.83
CA MET A 290 42.29 -20.58 -29.60
C MET A 290 42.21 -21.46 -30.86
N ASN A 291 41.13 -21.35 -31.64
CA ASN A 291 41.00 -22.11 -32.89
C ASN A 291 41.95 -21.61 -34.00
N GLY A 292 42.34 -20.34 -33.98
CA GLY A 292 43.32 -19.78 -34.90
C GLY A 292 44.75 -20.26 -34.62
N GLU A 293 45.12 -20.36 -33.34
CA GLU A 293 46.42 -20.90 -32.91
C GLU A 293 46.52 -22.41 -33.14
N ALA A 294 45.48 -23.18 -32.78
CA ALA A 294 45.44 -24.63 -33.02
C ALA A 294 45.51 -25.02 -34.52
N LYS A 295 45.21 -24.09 -35.43
CA LYS A 295 45.30 -24.30 -36.89
C LYS A 295 46.63 -23.85 -37.48
N LYS A 296 47.47 -23.12 -36.73
CA LYS A 296 48.85 -22.75 -37.11
C LYS A 296 49.88 -23.79 -36.69
N GLU A 297 49.55 -24.65 -35.74
CA GLU A 297 50.43 -25.73 -35.24
C GLU A 297 50.23 -27.09 -35.94
N ARG A 298 49.40 -27.15 -36.99
CA ARG A 298 49.23 -28.33 -37.87
C ARG A 298 49.65 -27.98 -39.29
#